data_AF-A0A7S3AJ36-F1
#
_entry.id   AF-A0A7S3AJ36-F1
#
_cell.length_a   1.000
_cell.length_b   1.000
_cell.length_c   1.000
_cell.angle_alpha   90.00
_cell.angle_beta   90.00
_cell.angle_gamma   90.00
#
_symmetry.space_group_name_H-M   'P 1'
#
loop_
_entity.id
_entity.type
_entity.pdbx_description
1 polymer ?
#
loop_
_entity_poly.entity_id
_entity_poly.type
_entity_poly.pdbx_seq_one_letter_code
_entity_poly.pdbx_strand_id
1 'polypeptide(L)'
;GLEEPVIAHTLVAQREGTRGFRAPEVLLGQPLQGPPIDIWSAGVILLCLLTRRPTAFDAPSDMAALVEICLMLGDEEVSRGSARLKRRVHLLGNGTPNAFRQAESLADLIDAAVAGKGPAAAPEEMAAFVGLLTECLHFHPGDRPTAHLALHHASLRD
;
A
#
# COMPACT_ATOMS: atom_id res chain seq x y z
N GLY A 1 33.94 31.73 -21.88
CA GLY A 1 32.69 32.04 -21.17
C GLY A 1 32.31 30.80 -20.44
N LEU A 2 32.19 30.88 -19.12
CA LEU A 2 32.04 29.75 -18.21
C LEU A 2 30.76 28.97 -18.55
N GLU A 3 30.89 27.67 -18.82
CA GLU A 3 29.75 26.75 -18.86
C GLU A 3 29.20 26.63 -17.44
N GLU A 4 27.95 27.02 -17.24
CA GLU A 4 27.28 26.83 -15.96
C GLU A 4 27.17 25.33 -15.65
N PRO A 5 27.46 24.89 -14.42
CA PRO A 5 27.30 23.50 -14.06
C PRO A 5 25.81 23.18 -14.06
N VAL A 6 25.39 22.29 -14.98
CA VAL A 6 24.09 21.63 -14.92
C VAL A 6 24.01 20.97 -13.55
N ILE A 7 23.23 21.56 -12.64
CA ILE A 7 22.92 20.97 -11.35
C ILE A 7 22.24 19.65 -11.66
N ALA A 8 23.00 18.56 -11.58
CA ALA A 8 22.44 17.26 -11.34
C ALA A 8 21.76 17.38 -9.98
N HIS A 9 20.49 17.79 -9.98
CA HIS A 9 19.60 17.54 -8.87
C HIS A 9 19.63 16.04 -8.71
N THR A 10 20.48 15.55 -7.80
CA THR A 10 20.33 14.25 -7.19
C THR A 10 18.86 14.20 -6.81
N LEU A 11 18.07 13.42 -7.55
CA LEU A 11 16.64 13.26 -7.32
C LEU A 11 16.51 12.58 -5.96
N VAL A 12 16.62 13.36 -4.89
CA VAL A 12 16.27 12.95 -3.55
C VAL A 12 14.77 12.76 -3.61
N ALA A 13 14.35 11.50 -3.77
CA ALA A 13 12.95 11.15 -3.76
C ALA A 13 12.32 11.75 -2.49
N GLN A 14 11.38 12.68 -2.68
CA GLN A 14 10.67 13.31 -1.59
C GLN A 14 9.88 12.23 -0.86
N ARG A 15 9.96 12.21 0.48
CA ARG A 15 9.21 11.27 1.33
C ARG A 15 8.15 12.03 2.12
N GLU A 16 7.36 12.82 1.40
CA GLU A 16 6.26 13.59 1.98
C GLU A 16 5.09 12.66 2.33
N GLY A 17 4.22 13.12 3.24
CA GLY A 17 3.06 12.37 3.74
C GLY A 17 3.21 11.82 5.16
N THR A 18 2.08 11.48 5.78
CA THR A 18 2.00 10.96 7.16
C THR A 18 2.45 9.49 7.19
N ARG A 19 3.22 9.12 8.23
CA ARG A 19 3.61 7.71 8.44
C ARG A 19 2.36 6.83 8.51
N GLY A 20 2.45 5.62 7.97
CA GLY A 20 1.33 4.69 7.86
C GLY A 20 0.46 4.87 6.60
N PHE A 21 0.56 5.98 5.87
CA PHE A 21 -0.23 6.19 4.64
C PHE A 21 0.60 6.23 3.35
N ARG A 22 1.93 6.17 3.47
CA ARG A 22 2.86 6.25 2.34
C ARG A 22 2.82 4.97 1.50
N ALA A 23 2.79 5.15 0.18
CA ALA A 23 2.82 4.05 -0.77
C ALA A 23 4.19 3.34 -0.83
N PRO A 24 4.26 2.06 -1.24
CA PRO A 24 5.50 1.30 -1.35
C PRO A 24 6.60 2.01 -2.15
N GLU A 25 6.26 2.62 -3.27
CA GLU A 25 7.19 3.36 -4.13
C GLU A 25 7.77 4.61 -3.47
N VAL A 26 7.02 5.26 -2.58
CA VAL A 26 7.51 6.39 -1.76
C VAL A 26 8.51 5.89 -0.72
N LEU A 27 8.17 4.79 -0.04
CA LEU A 27 9.07 4.15 0.95
C LEU A 27 10.37 3.64 0.31
N LEU A 28 10.29 3.13 -0.93
CA LEU A 28 11.44 2.71 -1.73
C LEU A 28 12.23 3.88 -2.35
N GLY A 29 11.78 5.13 -2.17
CA GLY A 29 12.45 6.31 -2.71
C GLY A 29 12.47 6.30 -4.24
N GLN A 30 11.35 5.93 -4.88
CA GLN A 30 11.20 6.11 -6.32
C GLN A 30 11.18 7.61 -6.65
N PRO A 31 11.94 8.05 -7.66
CA PRO A 31 11.98 9.46 -8.06
C PRO A 31 10.68 9.91 -8.72
N LEU A 32 9.99 8.99 -9.42
CA LEU A 32 8.71 9.26 -10.05
C LEU A 32 7.58 8.88 -9.09
N GLN A 33 7.01 9.89 -8.46
CA GLN A 33 5.78 9.79 -7.67
C GLN A 33 4.68 10.55 -8.42
N GLY A 34 3.45 10.09 -8.31
CA GLY A 34 2.32 10.67 -9.02
C GLY A 34 0.99 10.28 -8.38
N PRO A 35 -0.14 10.57 -9.03
CA PRO A 35 -1.47 10.35 -8.47
C PRO A 35 -1.75 8.95 -7.86
N PRO A 36 -1.14 7.84 -8.32
CA PRO A 36 -1.34 6.54 -7.69
C PRO A 36 -0.92 6.43 -6.21
N ILE A 37 -0.10 7.35 -5.69
CA ILE A 37 0.24 7.38 -4.26
C ILE A 37 -1.00 7.70 -3.41
N ASP A 38 -1.88 8.58 -3.91
CA ASP A 38 -3.11 8.98 -3.22
C ASP A 38 -4.13 7.84 -3.22
N ILE A 39 -4.14 7.02 -4.29
CA ILE A 39 -4.99 5.83 -4.39
C ILE A 39 -4.59 4.79 -3.35
N TRP A 40 -3.28 4.60 -3.13
CA TRP A 40 -2.80 3.79 -2.03
C TRP A 40 -3.27 4.33 -0.69
N SER A 41 -3.06 5.63 -0.43
CA SER A 41 -3.49 6.25 0.84
C SER A 41 -5.00 6.12 1.06
N ALA A 42 -5.82 6.26 0.02
CA ALA A 42 -7.26 6.02 0.07
C ALA A 42 -7.60 4.57 0.41
N GLY A 43 -6.88 3.59 -0.17
CA GLY A 43 -7.00 2.18 0.19
C GLY A 43 -6.67 1.92 1.67
N VAL A 44 -5.59 2.55 2.19
CA VAL A 44 -5.24 2.46 3.63
C VAL A 44 -6.34 3.06 4.51
N ILE A 45 -6.93 4.19 4.13
CA ILE A 45 -8.06 4.79 4.85
C ILE A 45 -9.27 3.84 4.84
N LEU A 46 -9.59 3.26 3.68
CA LEU A 46 -10.69 2.29 3.56
C LEU A 46 -10.45 1.06 4.43
N LEU A 47 -9.21 0.56 4.50
CA LEU A 47 -8.81 -0.53 5.40
C LEU A 47 -9.06 -0.17 6.87
N CYS A 48 -8.67 1.03 7.30
CA CYS A 48 -8.95 1.54 8.65
C CYS A 48 -10.45 1.57 8.95
N LEU A 49 -11.27 2.03 7.99
CA LEU A 49 -12.73 2.11 8.14
C LEU A 49 -13.36 0.73 8.27
N LEU A 50 -12.97 -0.22 7.41
CA LEU A 50 -13.48 -1.59 7.39
C LEU A 50 -13.09 -2.35 8.67
N THR A 51 -11.84 -2.22 9.10
CA THR A 51 -11.33 -2.88 10.32
C THR A 51 -11.68 -2.13 11.61
N ARG A 52 -12.22 -0.91 11.50
CA ARG A 52 -12.49 0.01 12.61
C ARG A 52 -11.25 0.31 13.47
N ARG A 53 -10.09 0.36 12.82
CA ARG A 53 -8.80 0.67 13.47
C ARG A 53 -8.40 2.12 13.13
N PRO A 54 -7.83 2.88 14.09
CA PRO A 54 -7.42 4.26 13.84
C PRO A 54 -6.23 4.35 12.86
N THR A 55 -5.38 3.31 12.82
CA THR A 55 -4.25 3.18 11.90
C THR A 55 -4.17 1.73 11.41
N ALA A 56 -3.84 1.55 10.13
CA ALA A 56 -3.56 0.23 9.57
C ALA A 56 -2.11 -0.21 9.84
N PHE A 57 -1.20 0.75 9.93
CA PHE A 57 0.23 0.56 10.16
C PHE A 57 0.70 1.56 11.24
N ASP A 58 1.40 1.07 12.26
CA ASP A 58 1.99 1.89 13.34
C ASP A 58 3.52 1.71 13.38
N ALA A 59 4.11 1.71 12.19
CA ALA A 59 5.53 1.47 12.03
C ALA A 59 6.39 2.66 12.52
N PRO A 60 7.43 2.43 13.34
CA PRO A 60 8.28 3.49 13.87
C PRO A 60 9.24 4.11 12.83
N SER A 61 9.34 3.53 11.63
CA SER A 61 10.21 4.00 10.55
C SER A 61 9.67 3.61 9.18
N ASP A 62 10.15 4.27 8.12
CA ASP A 62 9.77 3.93 6.73
C ASP A 62 10.14 2.49 6.35
N MET A 63 11.27 1.99 6.84
CA MET A 63 11.66 0.59 6.61
C MET A 63 10.74 -0.38 7.33
N ALA A 64 10.34 -0.07 8.58
CA ALA A 64 9.37 -0.87 9.30
C ALA A 64 8.00 -0.86 8.59
N ALA A 65 7.57 0.29 8.07
CA ALA A 65 6.32 0.42 7.31
C ALA A 65 6.37 -0.43 6.03
N LEU A 66 7.50 -0.41 5.32
CA LEU A 66 7.68 -1.23 4.13
C LEU A 66 7.63 -2.73 4.45
N VAL A 67 8.22 -3.15 5.59
CA VAL A 67 8.15 -4.54 6.05
C VAL A 67 6.70 -4.93 6.35
N GLU A 68 5.95 -4.13 7.11
CA GLU A 68 4.53 -4.38 7.40
C GLU A 68 3.70 -4.50 6.13
N ILE A 69 3.90 -3.59 5.16
CA ILE A 69 3.24 -3.66 3.86
C ILE A 69 3.58 -4.95 3.11
N CYS A 70 4.86 -5.36 3.12
CA CYS A 70 5.26 -6.58 2.42
C CYS A 70 4.67 -7.83 3.08
N LEU A 71 4.57 -7.87 4.41
CA LEU A 71 3.91 -8.95 5.14
C LEU A 71 2.40 -8.97 4.88
N MET A 72 1.77 -7.80 4.81
CA MET A 72 0.33 -7.67 4.52
C MET A 72 -0.01 -8.16 3.10
N LEU A 73 0.77 -7.75 2.09
CA LEU A 73 0.52 -8.08 0.69
C LEU A 73 1.00 -9.49 0.29
N GLY A 74 2.00 -10.02 0.99
CA GLY A 74 2.61 -11.31 0.71
C GLY A 74 3.68 -11.27 -0.40
N ASP A 75 4.50 -12.31 -0.42
CA ASP A 75 5.72 -12.37 -1.24
C ASP A 75 5.47 -12.29 -2.74
N GLU A 76 4.39 -12.88 -3.24
CA GLU A 76 4.08 -12.91 -4.68
C GLU A 76 3.81 -11.50 -5.22
N GLU A 77 2.93 -10.75 -4.55
CA GLU A 77 2.57 -9.38 -4.94
C GLU A 77 3.77 -8.43 -4.83
N VAL A 78 4.54 -8.54 -3.74
CA VAL A 78 5.75 -7.75 -3.51
C VAL A 78 6.82 -8.06 -4.56
N SER A 79 7.05 -9.33 -4.87
CA SER A 79 8.05 -9.76 -5.86
C SER A 79 7.68 -9.25 -7.26
N ARG A 80 6.42 -9.42 -7.66
CA ARG A 80 5.90 -8.94 -8.94
C ARG A 80 6.02 -7.42 -9.06
N GLY A 81 5.58 -6.69 -8.04
CA GLY A 81 5.56 -5.24 -8.05
C GLY A 81 6.95 -4.61 -7.98
N SER A 82 7.81 -5.11 -7.09
CA SER A 82 9.18 -4.60 -6.92
C SER A 82 10.05 -4.84 -8.16
N ALA A 83 9.90 -6.00 -8.83
CA ALA A 83 10.58 -6.27 -10.10
C ALA A 83 10.25 -5.23 -11.17
N ARG A 84 8.98 -4.83 -11.29
CA ARG A 84 8.53 -3.79 -12.23
C ARG A 84 9.03 -2.39 -11.85
N LEU A 85 9.15 -2.11 -10.56
CA LEU A 85 9.80 -0.89 -10.05
C LEU A 85 11.34 -0.91 -10.18
N LYS A 86 11.93 -2.01 -10.69
CA LYS A 86 13.37 -2.23 -10.76
C LYS A 86 14.06 -2.07 -9.40
N ARG A 87 13.38 -2.47 -8.32
CA ARG A 87 13.91 -2.51 -6.95
C ARG A 87 13.95 -3.94 -6.47
N ARG A 88 15.01 -4.29 -5.73
CA ARG A 88 15.09 -5.58 -5.06
C ARG A 88 14.54 -5.41 -3.65
N VAL A 89 13.50 -6.16 -3.33
CA VAL A 89 12.94 -6.28 -1.99
C VAL A 89 13.08 -7.74 -1.60
N HIS A 90 13.81 -8.02 -0.52
CA HIS A 90 13.97 -9.35 0.02
C HIS A 90 13.65 -9.30 1.50
N LEU A 91 12.57 -9.95 1.92
CA LEU A 91 12.32 -10.20 3.33
C LEU A 91 13.21 -11.38 3.74
N LEU A 92 14.18 -11.13 4.62
CA LEU A 92 15.00 -12.21 5.16
C LEU A 92 14.16 -12.99 6.18
N GLY A 93 13.64 -14.17 5.78
CA GLY A 93 12.74 -15.00 6.59
C GLY A 93 13.27 -15.45 7.96
N ASN A 94 14.57 -15.29 8.22
CA ASN A 94 15.20 -15.64 9.50
C ASN A 94 15.40 -14.43 10.42
N GLY A 95 15.00 -13.23 9.98
CA GLY A 95 15.36 -11.96 10.60
C GLY A 95 14.22 -10.98 10.78
N THR A 96 12.96 -11.32 10.48
CA THR A 96 11.82 -10.47 10.89
C THR A 96 11.86 -10.34 12.41
N PRO A 97 12.14 -9.14 12.96
CA PRO A 97 12.15 -8.95 14.40
C PRO A 97 10.84 -9.47 15.00
N ASN A 98 10.87 -10.00 16.22
CA ASN A 98 9.68 -10.49 16.93
C ASN A 98 8.51 -9.47 16.91
N ALA A 99 8.83 -8.18 16.80
CA ALA A 99 7.88 -7.09 16.64
C ALA A 99 6.93 -7.22 15.43
N PHE A 100 7.34 -7.90 14.36
CA PHE A 100 6.54 -8.05 13.12
C PHE A 100 5.81 -9.41 13.01
N ARG A 101 5.95 -10.30 14.01
CA ARG A 101 5.27 -11.61 14.01
C ARG A 101 3.74 -11.51 14.11
N GLN A 102 3.21 -10.34 14.44
CA GLN A 102 1.77 -10.06 14.49
C GLN A 102 1.27 -9.38 13.22
N ALA A 103 2.09 -9.24 12.18
CA ALA A 103 1.62 -8.66 10.93
C ALA A 103 0.54 -9.56 10.32
N GLU A 104 -0.68 -9.03 10.23
CA GLU A 104 -1.82 -9.69 9.62
C GLU A 104 -1.74 -9.55 8.10
N SER A 105 -2.09 -10.62 7.38
CA SER A 105 -2.23 -10.51 5.93
C SER A 105 -3.44 -9.64 5.56
N LEU A 106 -3.47 -9.11 4.34
CA LEU A 106 -4.65 -8.38 3.85
C LEU A 106 -5.92 -9.23 3.95
N ALA A 107 -5.81 -10.53 3.68
CA ALA A 107 -6.93 -11.47 3.80
C ALA A 107 -7.42 -11.57 5.26
N ASP A 108 -6.51 -11.72 6.22
CA ASP A 108 -6.87 -11.80 7.65
C ASP A 108 -7.55 -10.50 8.14
N LEU A 109 -7.04 -9.35 7.70
CA LEU A 109 -7.63 -8.04 8.04
C LEU A 109 -9.04 -7.88 7.46
N ILE A 110 -9.25 -8.30 6.22
CA ILE A 110 -10.57 -8.30 5.57
C ILE A 110 -11.51 -9.27 6.30
N ASP A 111 -11.05 -10.48 6.61
CA ASP A 111 -11.84 -11.49 7.33
C ASP A 111 -12.27 -10.99 8.70
N ALA A 112 -11.37 -10.32 9.43
CA ALA A 112 -11.68 -9.67 10.70
C ALA A 112 -12.73 -8.55 10.54
N ALA A 113 -12.63 -7.74 9.49
CA ALA A 113 -13.57 -6.67 9.19
C ALA A 113 -15.00 -7.19 8.91
N VAL A 114 -15.13 -8.37 8.29
CA VAL A 114 -16.41 -9.00 7.95
C VAL A 114 -16.91 -9.98 9.01
N ALA A 115 -16.49 -9.79 10.27
CA ALA A 115 -16.87 -10.58 11.44
C ALA A 115 -16.51 -12.08 11.33
N GLY A 116 -15.41 -12.41 10.65
CA GLY A 116 -14.90 -13.78 10.54
C GLY A 116 -15.75 -14.71 9.67
N LYS A 117 -16.72 -14.16 8.91
CA LYS A 117 -17.55 -14.95 7.99
C LYS A 117 -16.92 -15.07 6.59
N GLY A 118 -15.79 -14.42 6.36
CA GLY A 118 -15.09 -14.35 5.08
C GLY A 118 -15.75 -13.36 4.10
N PRO A 119 -15.03 -12.93 3.04
CA PRO A 119 -15.52 -11.96 2.07
C PRO A 119 -16.80 -12.42 1.36
N ALA A 120 -17.01 -13.73 1.20
CA ALA A 120 -18.19 -14.30 0.55
C ALA A 120 -19.50 -14.20 1.38
N ALA A 121 -19.41 -13.95 2.68
CA ALA A 121 -20.56 -13.82 3.57
C ALA A 121 -20.79 -12.37 4.06
N ALA A 122 -19.98 -11.44 3.58
CA ALA A 122 -20.17 -10.02 3.81
C ALA A 122 -21.45 -9.53 3.10
N PRO A 123 -22.20 -8.56 3.66
CA PRO A 123 -23.25 -7.88 2.91
C PRO A 123 -22.72 -7.37 1.57
N GLU A 124 -23.54 -7.37 0.52
CA GLU A 124 -23.13 -7.01 -0.85
C GLU A 124 -22.38 -5.67 -0.92
N GLU A 125 -22.87 -4.65 -0.22
CA GLU A 125 -22.22 -3.34 -0.10
C GLU A 125 -20.80 -3.46 0.47
N MET A 126 -20.63 -4.27 1.52
CA MET A 126 -19.33 -4.51 2.16
C MET A 126 -18.38 -5.26 1.21
N ALA A 127 -18.89 -6.26 0.48
CA ALA A 127 -18.11 -6.98 -0.52
C ALA A 127 -17.63 -6.05 -1.65
N ALA A 128 -18.46 -5.09 -2.06
CA ALA A 128 -18.06 -4.07 -3.03
C ALA A 128 -16.92 -3.17 -2.48
N PHE A 129 -16.99 -2.74 -1.21
CA PHE A 129 -15.90 -1.97 -0.60
C PHE A 129 -14.61 -2.79 -0.44
N VAL A 130 -14.72 -4.09 -0.16
CA VAL A 130 -13.58 -5.01 -0.14
C VAL A 130 -12.95 -5.11 -1.53
N GLY A 131 -13.75 -5.17 -2.60
CA GLY A 131 -13.25 -5.12 -3.98
C GLY A 131 -12.49 -3.83 -4.29
N LEU A 132 -13.06 -2.67 -3.93
CA LEU A 132 -12.37 -1.39 -4.11
C LEU A 132 -11.07 -1.32 -3.29
N LEU A 133 -11.07 -1.87 -2.08
CA LEU A 133 -9.88 -1.93 -1.23
C LEU A 133 -8.75 -2.73 -1.90
N THR A 134 -9.06 -3.93 -2.41
CA THR A 134 -8.04 -4.80 -3.03
C THR A 134 -7.49 -4.23 -4.33
N GLU A 135 -8.30 -3.49 -5.10
CA GLU A 135 -7.84 -2.74 -6.27
C GLU A 135 -6.91 -1.57 -5.90
N CYS A 136 -7.14 -0.91 -4.76
CA CYS A 136 -6.29 0.20 -4.31
C CYS A 136 -4.92 -0.26 -3.78
N LEU A 137 -4.86 -1.42 -3.12
CA LEU A 137 -3.68 -1.87 -2.37
C LEU A 137 -2.74 -2.77 -3.19
N HIS A 138 -2.37 -2.32 -4.39
CA HIS A 138 -1.32 -2.98 -5.19
C HIS A 138 0.08 -2.43 -4.91
N PHE A 139 1.09 -3.32 -4.91
CA PHE A 139 2.47 -2.92 -4.63
C PHE A 139 3.01 -1.98 -5.70
N HIS A 140 2.74 -2.28 -6.97
CA HIS A 140 3.15 -1.43 -8.08
C HIS A 140 2.08 -0.37 -8.39
N PRO A 141 2.44 0.93 -8.51
CA PRO A 141 1.47 2.00 -8.71
C PRO A 141 0.63 1.86 -9.99
N GLY A 142 1.20 1.27 -11.04
CA GLY A 142 0.50 1.07 -12.32
C GLY A 142 -0.60 0.01 -12.33
N ASP A 143 -0.76 -0.74 -11.24
CA ASP A 143 -1.87 -1.72 -11.11
C ASP A 143 -3.06 -1.13 -10.34
N ARG A 144 -2.89 0.06 -9.76
CA ARG A 144 -3.95 0.76 -9.04
C ARG A 144 -4.86 1.49 -10.02
N PRO A 145 -6.18 1.58 -9.75
CA PRO A 145 -7.07 2.38 -10.57
C PRO A 145 -6.72 3.86 -10.48
N THR A 146 -7.18 4.66 -11.43
CA THR A 146 -7.20 6.11 -11.26
C THR A 146 -8.34 6.52 -10.34
N ALA A 147 -8.28 7.73 -9.76
CA ALA A 147 -9.37 8.25 -8.94
C ALA A 147 -10.71 8.27 -9.72
N HIS A 148 -10.66 8.61 -11.01
CA HIS A 148 -11.83 8.57 -11.87
C HIS A 148 -12.43 7.16 -12.00
N LEU A 149 -11.59 6.14 -12.23
CA LEU A 149 -12.06 4.76 -12.31
C LEU A 149 -12.59 4.26 -10.96
N ALA A 150 -11.92 4.60 -9.86
CA ALA A 150 -12.33 4.24 -8.51
C ALA A 150 -13.72 4.81 -8.15
N LEU A 151 -14.02 6.06 -8.55
CA LEU A 151 -15.35 6.68 -8.34
C LEU A 151 -16.48 5.95 -9.09
N HIS A 152 -16.16 5.25 -10.18
CA HIS A 152 -17.12 4.46 -10.93
C HIS A 152 -17.20 3.00 -10.46
N HIS A 153 -16.49 2.62 -9.39
CA HIS A 153 -16.58 1.29 -8.79
C HIS A 153 -17.99 1.07 -8.20
N ALA A 154 -18.47 -0.18 -8.23
CA ALA A 154 -19.84 -0.52 -7.81
C ALA A 154 -20.15 -0.09 -6.37
N SER A 155 -19.15 -0.06 -5.50
CA SER A 155 -19.25 0.38 -4.10
C SER A 155 -19.59 1.85 -3.90
N LEU A 156 -19.43 2.69 -4.93
CA LEU A 156 -19.66 4.14 -4.87
C LEU A 156 -20.77 4.60 -5.82
N ARG A 157 -21.54 3.66 -6.39
CA ARG A 157 -22.70 3.98 -7.21
C ARG A 157 -23.95 4.03 -6.31
N ASP A 158 -24.75 5.06 -6.49
CA ASP A 158 -26.06 5.24 -5.82
C ASP A 158 -27.07 4.14 -6.21
#